data_AF-A0A6V7KMH2-F1
#
_entry.id   AF-A0A6V7KMH2-F1
#
_cell.length_a   1.000
_cell.length_b   1.000
_cell.length_c   1.000
_cell.angle_alpha   90.00
_cell.angle_beta   90.00
_cell.angle_gamma   90.00
#
_symmetry.space_group_name_H-M   'P 1'
#
loop_
_entity.id
_entity.type
_entity.pdbx_description
1 polymer ?
#
loop_
_entity_poly.entity_id
_entity_poly.type
_entity_poly.pdbx_seq_one_letter_code
_entity_poly.pdbx_strand_id
1 'polypeptide(L)'
;CSELISGAKKQKLKVKGPVRMPTKILRITTRKTPCGEGSKTWDRFQMRIHKRVIDLYSPSEIVKQITSISIEPGVEVEVTIAND
;
A
#
# COMPACT_ATOMS: atom_id res chain seq x y z
N CYS A 1 9.05 -3.26 0.81
CA CYS A 1 8.65 -4.01 -0.42
C CYS A 1 9.79 -4.86 -1.00
N SER A 2 11.03 -4.36 -1.10
CA SER A 2 12.18 -5.20 -1.53
C SER A 2 12.44 -6.35 -0.56
N GLU A 3 12.22 -6.13 0.73
CA GLU A 3 12.38 -7.14 1.78
C GLU A 3 11.43 -8.32 1.63
N LEU A 4 10.14 -8.07 1.38
CA LEU A 4 9.15 -9.13 1.08
C LEU A 4 9.56 -9.98 -0.13
N ILE A 5 10.08 -9.35 -1.18
CA ILE A 5 10.56 -10.04 -2.39
C ILE A 5 11.83 -10.85 -2.08
N SER A 6 12.72 -10.31 -1.26
CA SER A 6 13.94 -10.98 -0.81
C SER A 6 13.62 -12.20 0.05
N GLY A 7 12.67 -12.07 0.99
CA GLY A 7 12.17 -13.17 1.82
C GLY A 7 11.59 -14.32 1.00
N ALA A 8 10.73 -13.99 0.03
CA ALA A 8 10.17 -14.99 -0.88
C ALA A 8 11.23 -15.67 -1.76
N LYS A 9 12.22 -14.93 -2.24
CA LYS A 9 13.35 -15.49 -3.02
C LYS A 9 14.25 -16.39 -2.20
N LYS A 10 14.53 -16.05 -0.93
CA LYS A 10 15.31 -16.90 -0.01
C LYS A 10 14.67 -18.28 0.19
N GLN A 11 13.34 -18.34 0.20
CA GLN A 11 12.56 -19.57 0.31
C GLN A 11 12.29 -20.27 -1.03
N LYS A 12 12.93 -19.81 -2.12
CA LYS A 12 12.80 -20.37 -3.49
C LYS A 12 11.37 -20.38 -4.04
N LEU A 13 10.54 -19.42 -3.63
CA LEU A 13 9.18 -19.28 -4.16
C LEU A 13 9.17 -18.60 -5.53
N LYS A 14 8.20 -18.99 -6.38
CA LYS A 14 7.91 -18.26 -7.62
C LYS A 14 7.13 -17.00 -7.27
N VAL A 15 7.76 -15.85 -7.51
CA VAL A 15 7.20 -14.52 -7.24
C VAL A 15 6.88 -13.83 -8.55
N LYS A 16 5.64 -13.40 -8.74
CA LYS A 16 5.32 -12.39 -9.75
C LYS A 16 5.49 -11.03 -9.08
N GLY A 17 6.39 -10.23 -9.67
CA GLY A 17 6.94 -9.03 -9.04
C GLY A 17 5.89 -7.99 -8.63
N PRO A 18 6.30 -6.99 -7.83
CA PRO A 18 5.38 -6.00 -7.28
C PRO A 18 4.75 -5.18 -8.40
N VAL A 19 3.47 -5.43 -8.68
CA VAL A 19 2.68 -4.66 -9.62
C VAL A 19 2.23 -3.39 -8.90
N ARG A 20 2.63 -2.22 -9.44
CA ARG A 20 2.19 -0.93 -8.92
C ARG A 20 0.77 -0.67 -9.40
N MET A 21 -0.18 -0.57 -8.48
CA MET A 21 -1.50 -0.08 -8.80
C MET A 21 -1.49 1.45 -8.97
N PRO A 22 -2.43 2.01 -9.73
CA PRO A 22 -2.60 3.46 -9.81
C PRO A 22 -2.72 4.08 -8.42
N THR A 23 -1.93 5.12 -8.18
CA THR A 23 -1.97 5.84 -6.89
C THR A 23 -3.28 6.61 -6.82
N LYS A 24 -4.08 6.36 -5.78
CA LYS A 24 -5.30 7.12 -5.54
C LYS A 24 -4.93 8.43 -4.84
N ILE A 25 -5.30 9.55 -5.44
CA ILE A 25 -5.05 10.88 -4.88
C ILE A 25 -6.37 11.40 -4.33
N LEU A 26 -6.53 11.37 -3.01
CA LEU A 26 -7.65 11.98 -2.31
C LEU A 26 -7.34 13.48 -2.16
N ARG A 27 -8.26 14.32 -2.62
CA ARG A 27 -8.09 15.78 -2.62
C ARG A 27 -9.18 16.40 -1.77
N ILE A 28 -8.78 17.22 -0.81
CA ILE A 28 -9.69 18.02 0.01
C ILE A 28 -9.31 19.48 -0.20
N THR A 29 -10.27 20.28 -0.64
CA THR A 29 -10.09 21.71 -0.83
C THR A 29 -11.00 22.47 0.12
N THR A 30 -10.40 23.27 0.99
CA THR A 30 -11.13 24.04 2.01
C THR A 30 -10.80 25.53 1.87
N ARG A 31 -11.73 26.38 2.32
CA ARG A 31 -11.42 27.79 2.57
C ARG A 31 -10.35 27.88 3.65
N LYS A 32 -9.39 28.79 3.48
CA LYS A 32 -8.43 29.11 4.54
C LYS A 32 -9.11 29.77 5.74
N THR A 33 -10.08 30.63 5.47
CA THR A 33 -10.76 31.42 6.51
C THR A 33 -11.97 30.67 7.09
N PRO A 34 -12.15 30.68 8.42
CA PRO A 34 -13.28 30.00 9.07
C PRO A 34 -14.60 30.79 8.96
N CYS A 35 -14.53 32.13 8.91
CA CYS A 35 -15.68 33.04 9.04
C CYS A 35 -16.22 33.61 7.71
N GLY A 36 -15.71 33.16 6.56
CA GLY A 36 -16.21 33.59 5.23
C GLY A 36 -15.77 34.99 4.78
N GLU A 37 -15.34 35.85 5.69
CA GLU A 37 -14.78 37.18 5.36
C GLU A 37 -13.33 37.12 4.85
N GLY A 38 -12.90 38.21 4.22
CA GLY A 38 -11.56 38.39 3.64
C GLY A 38 -11.36 37.78 2.25
N SER A 39 -10.10 37.76 1.80
CA SER A 39 -9.73 37.29 0.45
C SER A 39 -10.08 35.82 0.22
N LYS A 40 -10.68 35.54 -0.96
CA LYS A 40 -11.09 34.20 -1.39
C LYS A 40 -9.88 33.30 -1.64
N THR A 41 -9.33 32.73 -0.57
CA THR A 41 -8.16 31.87 -0.57
C THR A 41 -8.54 30.44 -0.18
N TRP A 42 -7.85 29.47 -0.78
CA TRP A 42 -8.17 28.05 -0.68
C TRP A 42 -6.93 27.23 -0.38
N ASP A 43 -7.04 26.31 0.57
CA ASP A 43 -6.08 25.24 0.80
C ASP A 43 -6.42 24.01 -0.03
N ARG A 44 -5.39 23.27 -0.44
CA ARG A 44 -5.50 22.07 -1.27
C ARG A 44 -4.70 20.94 -0.65
N PHE A 45 -5.32 20.20 0.25
CA PHE A 45 -4.71 19.04 0.88
C PHE A 45 -4.80 17.82 -0.04
N GLN A 46 -3.76 16.99 -0.01
CA GLN A 46 -3.72 15.72 -0.74
C GLN A 46 -3.29 14.59 0.20
N MET A 47 -4.01 13.48 0.13
CA MET A 47 -3.56 12.20 0.66
C MET A 47 -3.36 11.25 -0.52
N ARG A 48 -2.17 10.65 -0.60
CA ARG A 48 -1.79 9.76 -1.70
C ARG A 48 -1.70 8.33 -1.18
N ILE A 49 -2.54 7.46 -1.72
CA ILE A 49 -2.57 6.04 -1.34
C ILE A 49 -1.85 5.24 -2.41
N HIS A 50 -0.72 4.66 -2.03
CA HIS A 50 0.11 3.83 -2.91
C HIS A 50 -0.18 2.35 -2.67
N LYS A 51 -0.87 1.70 -3.61
CA LYS A 51 -1.15 0.26 -3.54
C LYS A 51 -0.17 -0.52 -4.44
N ARG A 52 0.32 -1.65 -3.96
CA ARG A 52 1.13 -2.60 -4.70
C ARG A 52 0.60 -4.01 -4.47
N VAL A 53 0.62 -4.84 -5.49
CA VAL A 53 0.20 -6.25 -5.42
C VAL A 53 1.40 -7.13 -5.72
N ILE A 54 1.57 -8.21 -4.96
CA ILE A 54 2.61 -9.22 -5.17
C ILE A 54 1.89 -10.55 -5.26
N ASP A 55 2.07 -11.29 -6.35
CA ASP A 55 1.51 -12.63 -6.47
C ASP A 55 2.57 -13.66 -6.09
N LEU A 56 2.21 -14.56 -5.17
CA LEU A 56 3.08 -15.63 -4.68
C LEU A 56 2.42 -16.97 -4.99
N TYR A 57 3.18 -17.91 -5.56
CA TYR A 57 2.78 -19.30 -5.68
C TYR A 57 3.41 -20.10 -4.53
N SER A 58 2.65 -20.30 -3.45
CA SER A 58 3.11 -21.04 -2.27
C SER A 58 1.96 -21.54 -1.39
N PRO A 59 2.20 -22.55 -0.54
CA PRO A 59 1.30 -22.92 0.55
C PRO A 59 1.06 -21.75 1.53
N SER A 60 -0.12 -21.71 2.16
CA SER A 60 -0.53 -20.61 3.06
C SER A 60 0.34 -20.45 4.31
N GLU A 61 0.96 -21.53 4.79
CA GLU A 61 1.82 -21.50 5.99
C GLU A 61 3.08 -20.65 5.76
N ILE A 62 3.68 -20.78 4.58
CA ILE A 62 4.89 -20.06 4.20
C ILE A 62 4.59 -18.56 4.04
N VAL A 63 3.41 -18.21 3.52
CA VAL A 63 2.98 -16.81 3.37
C VAL A 63 2.88 -16.12 4.73
N LYS A 64 2.28 -16.79 5.73
CA LYS A 64 2.13 -16.24 7.09
C LYS A 64 3.48 -15.92 7.73
N GLN A 65 4.48 -16.78 7.51
CA GLN A 65 5.84 -16.59 8.03
C GLN A 65 6.56 -15.40 7.38
N ILE A 66 6.36 -15.17 6.08
CA ILE A 66 6.97 -14.03 5.38
C ILE A 66 6.33 -12.71 5.84
N THR A 67 5.01 -12.69 6.03
CA THR A 67 4.26 -11.48 6.39
C THR A 67 4.53 -10.99 7.81
N SER A 68 4.87 -11.88 8.75
CA SER A 68 5.08 -11.49 10.15
C SER A 68 6.40 -10.76 10.41
N ILE A 69 7.37 -10.85 9.50
CA ILE A 69 8.76 -10.43 9.76
C ILE A 69 9.07 -8.99 9.28
N SER A 70 8.25 -8.36 8.44
CA SER A 70 8.68 -7.17 7.67
C SER A 70 7.67 -6.03 7.49
N ILE A 71 6.72 -5.85 8.42
CA ILE A 71 5.74 -4.76 8.32
C ILE A 71 6.30 -3.49 8.97
N GLU A 72 6.63 -2.51 8.14
CA GLU A 72 7.02 -1.16 8.57
C GLU A 72 5.79 -0.38 9.06
N PRO A 73 5.87 0.41 10.14
CA PRO A 73 4.74 1.20 10.63
C PRO A 73 4.20 2.15 9.55
N GLY A 74 2.88 2.14 9.35
CA GLY A 74 2.21 2.95 8.31
C GLY A 74 1.99 2.23 6.97
N VAL A 75 2.41 0.96 6.85
CA VAL A 75 2.08 0.10 5.70
C VAL A 75 1.03 -0.93 6.10
N GLU A 76 -0.13 -0.86 5.47
CA GLU A 76 -1.17 -1.88 5.61
C GLU A 76 -0.96 -3.01 4.59
N VAL A 77 -1.00 -4.25 5.07
CA VAL A 77 -0.82 -5.46 4.24
C VAL A 77 -2.04 -6.36 4.40
N GLU A 78 -2.66 -6.71 3.28
CA GLU A 78 -3.78 -7.63 3.21
C GLU A 78 -3.35 -8.86 2.40
N VAL A 79 -3.74 -10.06 2.88
CA VAL A 79 -3.44 -11.33 2.21
C VAL A 79 -4.74 -11.96 1.75
N THR A 80 -4.86 -12.20 0.44
CA THR A 80 -5.99 -12.91 -0.16
C THR A 80 -5.50 -14.24 -0.69
N ILE A 81 -6.15 -15.35 -0.31
CA ILE A 81 -5.90 -16.67 -0.88
C ILE A 81 -6.84 -16.83 -2.06
N ALA A 82 -6.28 -16.92 -3.27
CA ALA A 82 -7.05 -17.33 -4.44
C ALA A 82 -7.24 -18.85 -4.36
N ASN A 83 -8.43 -19.28 -3.96
CA ASN A 83 -8.93 -20.59 -4.36
C ASN A 83 -9.54 -20.39 -5.75
N ASP A 84 -9.28 -21.30 -6.69
CA ASP A 84 -9.97 -21.32 -7.98
C ASP A 84 -11.50 -21.18 -7.81
#